data_AF-A0A8J2JS72-F1
#
_entry.id   AF-A0A8J2JS72-F1
#
_cell.length_a   1.000
_cell.length_b   1.000
_cell.length_c   1.000
_cell.angle_alpha   90.00
_cell.angle_beta   90.00
_cell.angle_gamma   90.00
#
_symmetry.space_group_name_H-M   'P 1'
#
loop_
_entity.id
_entity.type
_entity.pdbx_description
1 polymer ?
#
loop_
_entity_poly.entity_id
_entity_poly.type
_entity_poly.pdbx_seq_one_letter_code
_entity_poly.pdbx_strand_id
1 'polypeptide(L)'
;MKFGAICFLLGLVSPALIGRSEAQLTPEEVPPELKYIPESDLWGWEPPKELSEALPYYLSGFDSEGRPIWIWEFGKWDLRHFLEKGENWEKLLDRYFDKFLWRLYDSTNIKATKDLPVKDGELIVDFEGFSHRQFNTPATLGFFLKKMRTMTYALPLSNDVFYINVNVVAMSALELLKPISVTNYRIAKDIMKFGSICILLGLASPALIGRSGAQLTPEEVPPELKYIPESDIGDWEPPKELSEALPYYLSGFDSEGRPIWVWEFGKWDLRHFLEKGENWEKLLDRYFDKWLWRLYDSTSIKATKELPVKDGELILDFEGFSYRQYSSPAALGFFLKKMRTIAYALPLANDVFYINVNFVARNVVELLKPIIGKDFHRIQIFGTNPRTYIPTLLKALPKDQLPEWYGGDKDFKPVKVYGSR
;
A
#
# COMPACT_ATOMS: atom_id res chain seq x y z
N MET A 1 -10.96 -3.03 -21.99
CA MET A 1 -11.24 -1.64 -22.41
C MET A 1 -12.18 -0.85 -21.47
N LYS A 2 -12.88 -1.44 -20.49
CA LYS A 2 -13.86 -0.72 -19.64
C LYS A 2 -13.32 -0.10 -18.33
N PHE A 3 -12.10 -0.43 -17.90
CA PHE A 3 -11.51 0.11 -16.66
C PHE A 3 -10.86 1.50 -16.82
N GLY A 4 -10.32 1.81 -18.01
CA GLY A 4 -9.71 3.11 -18.31
C GLY A 4 -10.69 4.27 -18.41
N ALA A 5 -11.97 4.01 -18.71
CA ALA A 5 -13.02 5.04 -18.79
C ALA A 5 -13.42 5.58 -17.40
N ILE A 6 -13.28 4.78 -16.34
CA ILE A 6 -13.64 5.15 -14.97
C ILE A 6 -12.60 6.13 -14.38
N CYS A 7 -11.31 5.92 -14.67
CA CYS A 7 -10.26 6.86 -14.27
C CYS A 7 -10.35 8.21 -15.01
N PHE A 8 -10.88 8.22 -16.24
CA PHE A 8 -11.06 9.45 -17.03
C PHE A 8 -12.25 10.29 -16.55
N LEU A 9 -13.33 9.65 -16.08
CA LEU A 9 -14.50 10.35 -15.51
C LEU A 9 -14.22 10.97 -14.14
N LEU A 10 -13.34 10.39 -13.33
CA LEU A 10 -12.93 10.96 -12.04
C LEU A 10 -11.99 12.17 -12.17
N GLY A 11 -11.41 12.41 -13.36
CA GLY A 11 -10.52 13.54 -13.64
C GLY A 11 -11.20 14.82 -14.15
N LEU A 12 -12.53 14.84 -14.32
CA LEU A 12 -13.27 15.97 -14.93
C LEU A 12 -14.00 16.87 -13.92
N VAL A 13 -13.72 16.75 -12.62
CA VAL A 13 -14.27 17.68 -11.63
C VAL A 13 -13.44 18.97 -11.66
N SER A 14 -14.09 20.08 -12.03
CA SER A 14 -13.49 21.41 -12.17
C SER A 14 -12.71 21.83 -10.91
N PRO A 15 -11.46 22.33 -11.04
CA PRO A 15 -10.66 22.87 -9.92
C PRO A 15 -11.31 24.04 -9.15
N ALA A 16 -12.43 24.58 -9.62
CA ALA A 16 -13.08 25.76 -9.04
C ALA A 16 -13.70 25.55 -7.64
N LEU A 17 -13.80 24.31 -7.15
CA LEU A 17 -14.37 24.00 -5.83
C LEU A 17 -13.33 23.71 -4.72
N ILE A 18 -12.02 23.69 -5.04
CA ILE A 18 -10.96 23.25 -4.11
C ILE A 18 -10.38 24.43 -3.28
N GLY A 19 -11.04 25.59 -3.29
CA GLY A 19 -10.48 26.86 -2.78
C GLY A 19 -11.14 27.49 -1.56
N ARG A 20 -11.87 26.76 -0.70
CA ARG A 20 -12.44 27.33 0.54
C ARG A 20 -12.20 26.43 1.75
N SER A 21 -11.22 26.77 2.57
CA SER A 21 -11.14 26.31 3.96
C SER A 21 -12.09 27.16 4.82
N GLU A 22 -12.87 26.51 5.67
CA GLU A 22 -13.64 27.10 6.79
C GLU A 22 -14.91 27.90 6.47
N ALA A 23 -15.71 27.50 5.47
CA ALA A 23 -17.11 27.94 5.40
C ALA A 23 -18.04 26.73 5.61
N GLN A 24 -18.92 26.80 6.61
CA GLN A 24 -20.06 25.89 6.72
C GLN A 24 -20.89 26.01 5.44
N LEU A 25 -21.15 24.89 4.78
CA LEU A 25 -22.01 24.86 3.58
C LEU A 25 -23.42 25.32 3.95
N THR A 26 -23.99 26.25 3.17
CA THR A 26 -25.41 26.61 3.37
C THR A 26 -26.32 25.48 2.84
N PRO A 27 -27.56 25.35 3.33
CA PRO A 27 -28.50 24.34 2.83
C PRO A 27 -28.71 24.36 1.31
N GLU A 28 -28.46 25.49 0.64
CA GLU A 28 -28.53 25.59 -0.83
C GLU A 28 -27.32 25.02 -1.58
N GLU A 29 -26.19 24.76 -0.90
CA GLU A 29 -24.94 24.28 -1.50
C GLU A 29 -24.81 22.74 -1.53
N VAL A 30 -25.80 22.03 -0.98
CA VAL A 30 -25.88 20.56 -1.02
C VAL A 30 -26.25 20.10 -2.44
N PRO A 31 -25.47 19.19 -3.08
CA PRO A 31 -25.75 18.72 -4.44
C PRO A 31 -27.20 18.22 -4.60
N PRO A 32 -27.93 18.63 -5.66
CA PRO A 32 -29.35 18.29 -5.86
C PRO A 32 -29.62 16.78 -6.06
N GLU A 33 -28.59 15.97 -6.29
CA GLU A 33 -28.64 14.50 -6.29
C GLU A 33 -28.77 13.88 -4.88
N LEU A 34 -28.53 14.64 -3.82
CA LEU A 34 -28.93 14.28 -2.45
C LEU A 34 -30.39 14.71 -2.24
N LYS A 35 -31.33 14.06 -2.94
CA LYS A 35 -32.76 14.28 -2.68
C LYS A 35 -33.07 13.86 -1.25
N TYR A 36 -33.28 14.85 -0.39
CA TYR A 36 -33.73 14.68 0.98
C TYR A 36 -34.98 13.78 1.00
N ILE A 37 -34.85 12.57 1.55
CA ILE A 37 -36.02 11.77 1.92
C ILE A 37 -36.72 12.55 3.04
N PRO A 38 -38.01 12.89 2.91
CA PRO A 38 -38.71 13.63 3.95
C PRO A 38 -38.54 12.93 5.30
N GLU A 39 -38.25 13.70 6.34
CA GLU A 39 -38.03 13.19 7.70
C GLU A 39 -39.18 12.28 8.17
N SER A 40 -40.43 12.63 7.83
CA SER A 40 -41.63 11.83 8.08
C SER A 40 -41.55 10.39 7.55
N ASP A 41 -40.83 10.18 6.45
CA ASP A 41 -40.70 8.89 5.78
C ASP A 41 -39.59 8.02 6.40
N LEU A 42 -38.71 8.59 7.21
CA LEU A 42 -37.63 7.87 7.90
C LEU A 42 -38.04 7.43 9.32
N TRP A 43 -38.81 8.25 10.05
CA TRP A 43 -39.22 7.99 11.44
C TRP A 43 -40.04 6.70 11.63
N GLY A 44 -40.89 6.36 10.66
CA GLY A 44 -41.76 5.16 10.74
C GLY A 44 -41.23 3.94 10.00
N TRP A 45 -40.16 4.09 9.22
CA TRP A 45 -39.67 3.00 8.37
C TRP A 45 -38.65 2.15 9.10
N GLU A 46 -39.01 0.92 9.48
CA GLU A 46 -38.03 -0.05 9.97
C GLU A 46 -37.42 -0.84 8.81
N PRO A 47 -36.08 -0.95 8.76
CA PRO A 47 -35.43 -1.72 7.71
C PRO A 47 -35.78 -3.20 7.84
N PRO A 48 -35.80 -3.94 6.71
CA PRO A 48 -35.94 -5.39 6.76
C PRO A 48 -34.90 -5.98 7.71
N LYS A 49 -35.31 -6.95 8.55
CA LYS A 49 -34.44 -7.59 9.54
C LYS A 49 -33.14 -8.11 8.91
N GLU A 50 -33.23 -8.69 7.72
CA GLU A 50 -32.07 -9.15 6.96
C GLU A 50 -31.04 -8.04 6.70
N LEU A 51 -31.51 -6.83 6.39
CA LEU A 51 -30.66 -5.68 6.13
C LEU A 51 -30.00 -5.15 7.40
N SER A 52 -30.75 -5.08 8.52
CA SER A 52 -30.19 -4.61 9.79
C SER A 52 -29.22 -5.60 10.43
N GLU A 53 -29.42 -6.90 10.22
CA GLU A 53 -28.47 -7.94 10.67
C GLU A 53 -27.18 -7.94 9.84
N ALA A 54 -27.28 -7.64 8.55
CA ALA A 54 -26.13 -7.68 7.65
C ALA A 54 -25.37 -6.36 7.55
N LEU A 55 -25.94 -5.23 7.98
CA LEU A 55 -25.26 -3.93 8.03
C LEU A 55 -25.37 -3.31 9.44
N PRO A 56 -24.86 -4.01 10.48
CA PRO A 56 -25.09 -3.61 11.85
C PRO A 56 -24.46 -2.25 12.15
N TYR A 57 -25.28 -1.40 12.77
CA TYR A 57 -24.85 -0.18 13.44
C TYR A 57 -25.65 0.01 14.71
N TYR A 58 -25.02 0.60 15.72
CA TYR A 58 -25.70 0.84 16.98
C TYR A 58 -25.07 2.00 17.76
N LEU A 59 -25.89 2.65 18.58
CA LEU A 59 -25.44 3.61 19.57
C LEU A 59 -24.86 2.80 20.74
N SER A 60 -23.54 2.84 20.89
CA SER A 60 -22.84 2.08 21.93
C SER A 60 -22.94 2.75 23.31
N GLY A 61 -23.22 4.05 23.36
CA GLY A 61 -23.34 4.79 24.61
C GLY A 61 -23.08 6.28 24.42
N PHE A 62 -22.71 6.94 25.51
CA PHE A 62 -22.25 8.31 25.51
C PHE A 62 -20.87 8.37 26.17
N ASP A 63 -20.00 9.25 25.69
CA ASP A 63 -18.70 9.48 26.30
C ASP A 63 -18.81 10.27 27.63
N SER A 64 -17.67 10.58 28.25
CA SER A 64 -17.62 11.36 29.50
C SER A 64 -18.19 12.78 29.38
N GLU A 65 -18.27 13.31 28.16
CA GLU A 65 -18.84 14.62 27.87
C GLU A 65 -20.33 14.55 27.50
N GLY A 66 -20.91 13.36 27.41
CA GLY A 66 -22.30 13.13 27.03
C GLY A 66 -22.54 13.11 25.52
N ARG A 67 -21.49 13.00 24.70
CA ARG A 67 -21.51 12.87 23.23
C ARG A 67 -21.89 11.43 22.83
N PRO A 68 -22.81 11.22 21.88
CA PRO A 68 -23.19 9.87 21.46
C PRO A 68 -22.01 9.17 20.76
N ILE A 69 -21.77 7.90 21.09
CA ILE A 69 -20.77 7.05 20.45
C ILE A 69 -21.50 6.03 19.57
N TRP A 70 -21.36 6.16 18.25
CA TRP A 70 -21.91 5.21 17.29
C TRP A 70 -20.84 4.21 16.83
N ILE A 71 -21.19 2.93 16.73
CA ILE A 71 -20.32 1.89 16.20
C ILE A 71 -20.88 1.37 14.87
N TRP A 72 -19.99 1.26 13.89
CA TRP A 72 -20.23 0.71 12.56
C TRP A 72 -19.35 -0.51 12.32
N GLU A 73 -19.95 -1.70 12.30
CA GLU A 73 -19.19 -2.93 12.07
C GLU A 73 -19.11 -3.22 10.56
N PHE A 74 -18.38 -2.35 9.86
CA PHE A 74 -18.22 -2.35 8.42
C PHE A 74 -17.69 -3.68 7.88
N GLY A 75 -16.84 -4.37 8.64
CA GLY A 75 -16.31 -5.65 8.19
C GLY A 75 -17.35 -6.80 8.19
N LYS A 76 -18.49 -6.64 8.86
CA LYS A 76 -19.61 -7.59 8.79
C LYS A 76 -20.53 -7.35 7.60
N TRP A 77 -20.31 -6.29 6.83
CA TRP A 77 -21.22 -5.90 5.75
C TRP A 77 -21.19 -6.86 4.57
N ASP A 78 -22.36 -7.38 4.18
CA ASP A 78 -22.51 -8.17 2.96
C ASP A 78 -23.23 -7.38 1.87
N LEU A 79 -22.60 -6.29 1.41
CA LEU A 79 -23.13 -5.44 0.34
C LEU A 79 -23.34 -6.22 -0.96
N ARG A 80 -22.52 -7.25 -1.19
CA ARG A 80 -22.59 -8.07 -2.39
C ARG A 80 -23.90 -8.84 -2.43
N HIS A 81 -24.25 -9.54 -1.35
CA HIS A 81 -25.51 -10.27 -1.24
C HIS A 81 -26.71 -9.40 -1.58
N PHE A 82 -26.75 -8.15 -1.11
CA PHE A 82 -27.87 -7.25 -1.40
C PHE A 82 -27.85 -6.69 -2.82
N LEU A 83 -26.70 -6.25 -3.32
CA LEU A 83 -26.61 -5.69 -4.68
C LEU A 83 -26.87 -6.75 -5.76
N GLU A 84 -26.54 -8.03 -5.50
CA GLU A 84 -26.86 -9.13 -6.41
C GLU A 84 -28.36 -9.48 -6.46
N LYS A 85 -29.15 -9.09 -5.46
CA LYS A 85 -30.62 -9.27 -5.47
C LYS A 85 -31.37 -8.25 -6.34
N GLY A 86 -30.68 -7.26 -6.93
CA GLY A 86 -31.23 -6.32 -7.91
C GLY A 86 -31.64 -4.93 -7.37
N GLU A 87 -32.18 -4.08 -8.25
CA GLU A 87 -32.38 -2.63 -8.02
C GLU A 87 -33.21 -2.26 -6.77
N ASN A 88 -34.16 -3.10 -6.38
CA ASN A 88 -34.97 -2.85 -5.19
C ASN A 88 -34.11 -2.84 -3.91
N TRP A 89 -33.06 -3.65 -3.85
CA TRP A 89 -32.16 -3.73 -2.71
C TRP A 89 -31.16 -2.58 -2.68
N GLU A 90 -30.72 -2.06 -3.82
CA GLU A 90 -29.90 -0.83 -3.85
C GLU A 90 -30.67 0.37 -3.26
N LYS A 91 -31.97 0.50 -3.57
CA LYS A 91 -32.83 1.55 -2.98
C LYS A 91 -33.04 1.36 -1.48
N LEU A 92 -33.19 0.10 -1.03
CA LEU A 92 -33.31 -0.23 0.39
C LEU A 92 -32.00 0.06 1.14
N LEU A 93 -30.86 -0.26 0.53
CA LEU A 93 -29.54 0.11 1.03
C LEU A 93 -29.42 1.64 1.11
N ASP A 94 -29.75 2.37 0.04
CA ASP A 94 -29.73 3.84 0.05
C ASP A 94 -30.55 4.40 1.23
N ARG A 95 -31.80 3.96 1.40
CA ARG A 95 -32.69 4.38 2.49
C ARG A 95 -32.17 3.97 3.88
N TYR A 96 -31.51 2.82 3.99
CA TYR A 96 -30.93 2.36 5.26
C TYR A 96 -29.79 3.26 5.72
N PHE A 97 -28.91 3.67 4.80
CA PHE A 97 -27.86 4.64 5.09
C PHE A 97 -28.44 6.01 5.45
N ASP A 98 -29.48 6.45 4.75
CA ASP A 98 -30.12 7.74 5.05
C ASP A 98 -30.76 7.71 6.45
N LYS A 99 -31.44 6.62 6.82
CA LYS A 99 -31.96 6.41 8.19
C LYS A 99 -30.83 6.42 9.23
N PHE A 100 -29.68 5.84 8.93
CA PHE A 100 -28.52 5.87 9.82
C PHE A 100 -28.00 7.30 10.02
N LEU A 101 -27.73 8.03 8.92
CA LEU A 101 -27.22 9.40 8.99
C LEU A 101 -28.19 10.30 9.77
N TRP A 102 -29.49 10.07 9.58
CA TRP A 102 -30.51 10.76 10.33
C TRP A 102 -30.52 10.39 11.82
N ARG A 103 -30.37 9.11 12.19
CA ARG A 103 -30.21 8.70 13.60
C ARG A 103 -28.96 9.30 14.26
N LEU A 104 -27.86 9.40 13.51
CA LEU A 104 -26.65 10.07 13.96
C LEU A 104 -26.96 11.54 14.28
N TYR A 105 -27.60 12.25 13.35
CA TYR A 105 -28.04 13.64 13.53
C TYR A 105 -29.02 13.82 14.71
N ASP A 106 -30.06 13.00 14.80
CA ASP A 106 -31.05 13.07 15.88
C ASP A 106 -30.42 12.82 17.25
N SER A 107 -29.52 11.84 17.36
CA SER A 107 -28.80 11.55 18.61
C SER A 107 -27.92 12.70 19.09
N THR A 108 -27.42 13.54 18.18
CA THR A 108 -26.68 14.76 18.53
C THR A 108 -27.61 15.89 18.99
N ASN A 109 -28.90 15.86 18.61
CA ASN A 109 -29.90 16.87 18.97
C ASN A 109 -30.71 16.52 20.24
N ILE A 110 -30.88 15.24 20.59
CA ILE A 110 -31.73 14.77 21.72
C ILE A 110 -31.32 15.34 23.09
N LYS A 111 -30.09 15.85 23.26
CA LYS A 111 -29.63 16.50 24.52
C LYS A 111 -29.50 18.02 24.48
N ALA A 112 -30.01 18.69 23.44
CA ALA A 112 -30.14 20.14 23.42
C ALA A 112 -31.29 20.64 24.33
N THR A 113 -31.30 20.22 25.60
CA THR A 113 -32.09 20.87 26.64
C THR A 113 -31.42 22.20 26.96
N LYS A 114 -32.07 23.31 26.60
CA LYS A 114 -31.83 24.77 26.78
C LYS A 114 -30.47 25.36 27.24
N ASP A 115 -29.60 24.64 27.94
CA ASP A 115 -28.38 25.15 28.57
C ASP A 115 -27.08 24.42 28.16
N LEU A 116 -27.13 23.44 27.24
CA LEU A 116 -25.93 22.79 26.69
C LEU A 116 -25.85 22.94 25.17
N PRO A 117 -24.72 23.43 24.61
CA PRO A 117 -24.53 23.47 23.17
C PRO A 117 -24.58 22.06 22.57
N VAL A 118 -25.06 21.96 21.33
CA VAL A 118 -25.00 20.72 20.53
C VAL A 118 -23.57 20.20 20.59
N LYS A 119 -23.38 19.01 21.19
CA LYS A 119 -22.07 18.38 21.22
C LYS A 119 -21.99 17.38 20.09
N ASP A 120 -20.94 17.51 19.28
CA ASP A 120 -20.67 16.63 18.15
C ASP A 120 -20.55 15.17 18.61
N GLY A 121 -21.07 14.21 17.84
CA GLY A 121 -20.96 12.79 18.17
C GLY A 121 -19.57 12.21 17.86
N GLU A 122 -19.27 11.04 18.41
CA GLU A 122 -18.12 10.22 17.99
C GLU A 122 -18.62 9.05 17.12
N LEU A 123 -17.98 8.84 15.97
CA LEU A 123 -18.27 7.69 15.11
C LEU A 123 -17.08 6.74 15.09
N ILE A 124 -17.29 5.50 15.53
CA ILE A 124 -16.34 4.42 15.44
C ILE A 124 -16.71 3.55 14.24
N VAL A 125 -15.79 3.41 13.28
CA VAL A 125 -15.93 2.54 12.12
C VAL A 125 -14.97 1.36 12.29
N ASP A 126 -15.55 0.18 12.51
CA ASP A 126 -14.87 -1.08 12.73
C ASP A 126 -14.77 -1.90 11.44
N PHE A 127 -13.53 -2.13 10.99
CA PHE A 127 -13.21 -2.93 9.81
C PHE A 127 -12.92 -4.42 10.13
N GLU A 128 -13.27 -4.92 11.32
CA GLU A 128 -13.11 -6.34 11.66
C GLU A 128 -13.94 -7.24 10.72
N GLY A 129 -13.25 -8.11 9.97
CA GLY A 129 -13.87 -8.96 8.94
C GLY A 129 -13.89 -8.34 7.53
N PHE A 130 -13.47 -7.08 7.38
CA PHE A 130 -13.48 -6.37 6.10
C PHE A 130 -12.54 -7.05 5.09
N SER A 131 -13.03 -7.39 3.90
CA SER A 131 -12.22 -8.12 2.92
C SER A 131 -12.46 -7.65 1.49
N HIS A 132 -11.47 -7.86 0.62
CA HIS A 132 -11.59 -7.55 -0.81
C HIS A 132 -12.79 -8.24 -1.49
N ARG A 133 -13.28 -9.36 -0.93
CA ARG A 133 -14.44 -10.09 -1.47
C ARG A 133 -15.72 -9.25 -1.42
N GLN A 134 -15.83 -8.31 -0.48
CA GLN A 134 -16.99 -7.43 -0.34
C GLN A 134 -17.05 -6.35 -1.42
N PHE A 135 -15.95 -6.04 -2.11
CA PHE A 135 -15.85 -4.96 -3.12
C PHE A 135 -15.27 -5.44 -4.45
N ASN A 136 -15.28 -6.74 -4.70
CA ASN A 136 -14.69 -7.32 -5.91
C ASN A 136 -15.52 -7.08 -7.18
N THR A 137 -16.72 -6.49 -7.06
CA THR A 137 -17.54 -6.09 -8.20
C THR A 137 -17.58 -4.56 -8.36
N PRO A 138 -17.69 -4.04 -9.60
CA PRO A 138 -17.87 -2.61 -9.83
C PRO A 138 -19.09 -2.02 -9.11
N ALA A 139 -20.18 -2.79 -8.97
CA ALA A 139 -21.39 -2.35 -8.26
C ALA A 139 -21.13 -2.16 -6.76
N THR A 140 -20.53 -3.16 -6.11
CA THR A 140 -20.17 -3.09 -4.68
C THR A 140 -19.19 -1.95 -4.39
N LEU A 141 -18.17 -1.76 -5.23
CA LEU A 141 -17.19 -0.69 -5.06
C LEU A 141 -17.81 0.68 -5.33
N GLY A 142 -18.62 0.82 -6.39
CA GLY A 142 -19.30 2.05 -6.74
C GLY A 142 -20.28 2.51 -5.64
N PHE A 143 -21.08 1.58 -5.12
CA PHE A 143 -22.00 1.85 -4.01
C PHE A 143 -21.23 2.30 -2.75
N PHE A 144 -20.17 1.59 -2.40
CA PHE A 144 -19.32 1.94 -1.26
C PHE A 144 -18.71 3.34 -1.39
N LEU A 145 -18.09 3.65 -2.52
CA LEU A 145 -17.48 4.96 -2.75
C LEU A 145 -18.53 6.08 -2.74
N LYS A 146 -19.72 5.84 -3.34
CA LYS A 146 -20.86 6.76 -3.29
C LYS A 146 -21.26 7.05 -1.84
N LYS A 147 -21.41 6.03 -1.00
CA LYS A 147 -21.84 6.19 0.40
C LYS A 147 -20.78 6.79 1.30
N MET A 148 -19.53 6.38 1.17
CA MET A 148 -18.43 7.00 1.90
C MET A 148 -18.33 8.49 1.57
N ARG A 149 -18.55 8.87 0.31
CA ARG A 149 -18.62 10.29 -0.09
C ARG A 149 -19.81 11.01 0.55
N THR A 150 -21.02 10.43 0.54
CA THR A 150 -22.19 11.01 1.24
C THR A 150 -21.91 11.20 2.72
N MET A 151 -21.25 10.23 3.37
CA MET A 151 -20.85 10.38 4.76
C MET A 151 -19.87 11.51 4.97
N THR A 152 -18.88 11.70 4.10
CA THR A 152 -17.94 12.82 4.23
C THR A 152 -18.65 14.18 4.31
N TYR A 153 -19.81 14.31 3.64
CA TYR A 153 -20.66 15.50 3.75
C TYR A 153 -21.56 15.54 4.98
N ALA A 154 -21.91 14.39 5.56
CA ALA A 154 -22.70 14.28 6.79
C ALA A 154 -21.85 14.27 8.08
N LEU A 155 -20.55 13.99 7.95
CA LEU A 155 -19.55 13.96 9.03
C LEU A 155 -19.18 15.31 9.66
N PRO A 156 -19.54 16.51 9.15
CA PRO A 156 -19.46 17.75 9.93
C PRO A 156 -20.26 17.72 11.24
N LEU A 157 -21.06 16.67 11.49
CA LEU A 157 -21.80 16.39 12.72
C LEU A 157 -20.98 15.61 13.78
N SER A 158 -19.76 15.19 13.45
CA SER A 158 -18.85 14.47 14.36
C SER A 158 -17.46 15.10 14.32
N ASN A 159 -16.93 15.53 15.46
CA ASN A 159 -15.58 16.10 15.54
C ASN A 159 -14.48 15.07 15.30
N ASP A 160 -14.75 13.80 15.63
CA ASP A 160 -13.79 12.71 15.51
C ASP A 160 -14.47 11.47 14.92
N VAL A 161 -13.88 10.94 13.84
CA VAL A 161 -14.19 9.60 13.32
C VAL A 161 -13.00 8.69 13.61
N PHE A 162 -13.27 7.62 14.35
CA PHE A 162 -12.29 6.64 14.75
C PHE A 162 -12.40 5.38 13.88
N TYR A 163 -11.37 5.09 13.11
CA TYR A 163 -11.29 3.82 12.38
C TYR A 163 -10.55 2.79 13.23
N ILE A 164 -11.16 1.63 13.45
CA ILE A 164 -10.57 0.50 14.18
C ILE A 164 -10.50 -0.75 13.31
N ASN A 165 -9.61 -1.69 13.65
CA ASN A 165 -9.39 -2.95 12.92
C ASN A 165 -9.11 -2.77 11.40
N VAL A 166 -8.51 -1.63 11.03
CA VAL A 166 -8.23 -1.28 9.63
C VAL A 166 -7.17 -2.21 9.04
N ASN A 167 -7.55 -2.99 8.02
CA ASN A 167 -6.61 -3.81 7.24
C ASN A 167 -6.15 -3.10 5.95
N VAL A 168 -5.23 -3.71 5.20
CA VAL A 168 -4.64 -3.12 3.97
C VAL A 168 -5.70 -2.75 2.92
N VAL A 169 -6.78 -3.54 2.81
CA VAL A 169 -7.89 -3.26 1.89
C VAL A 169 -8.66 -2.01 2.36
N ALA A 170 -8.97 -1.94 3.65
CA ALA A 170 -9.62 -0.78 4.25
C ALA A 170 -8.75 0.49 4.14
N MET A 171 -7.44 0.38 4.36
CA MET A 171 -6.49 1.48 4.15
C MET A 171 -6.52 1.97 2.71
N SER A 172 -6.46 1.06 1.73
CA SER A 172 -6.50 1.44 0.31
C SER A 172 -7.81 2.15 -0.05
N ALA A 173 -8.93 1.72 0.53
CA ALA A 173 -10.22 2.37 0.36
C ALA A 173 -10.27 3.76 1.00
N LEU A 174 -9.70 3.93 2.21
CA LEU A 174 -9.60 5.23 2.88
C LEU A 174 -8.67 6.20 2.15
N GLU A 175 -7.57 5.72 1.55
CA GLU A 175 -6.69 6.54 0.71
C GLU A 175 -7.42 7.14 -0.50
N LEU A 176 -8.33 6.38 -1.12
CA LEU A 176 -9.16 6.89 -2.21
C LEU A 176 -10.11 8.03 -1.77
N LEU A 177 -10.38 8.15 -0.47
CA LEU A 177 -11.27 9.16 0.10
C LEU A 177 -10.54 10.41 0.59
N LYS A 178 -9.20 10.38 0.70
CA LYS A 178 -8.39 11.52 1.17
C LYS A 178 -8.62 12.84 0.41
N PRO A 179 -8.81 12.88 -0.92
CA PRO A 179 -9.03 14.15 -1.63
C PRO A 179 -10.35 14.85 -1.28
N ILE A 180 -11.24 14.18 -0.53
CA ILE A 180 -12.65 14.55 -0.38
C ILE A 180 -12.97 15.02 1.05
N SER A 181 -12.09 14.75 2.03
CA SER A 181 -12.39 14.97 3.44
C SER A 181 -11.83 16.26 4.02
N VAL A 182 -12.69 16.99 4.77
CA VAL A 182 -12.36 18.17 5.56
C VAL A 182 -12.15 17.84 7.06
N THR A 183 -12.50 16.61 7.49
CA THR A 183 -12.51 16.21 8.91
C THR A 183 -11.17 15.62 9.37
N ASN A 184 -10.79 15.89 10.63
CA ASN A 184 -9.66 15.24 11.31
C ASN A 184 -10.00 13.77 11.59
N TYR A 185 -9.33 12.83 10.92
CA TYR A 185 -9.45 11.41 11.25
C TYR A 185 -8.41 11.00 12.28
N ARG A 186 -8.84 10.29 13.34
CA ARG A 186 -7.96 9.68 14.33
C ARG A 186 -8.06 8.16 14.22
N ILE A 187 -7.03 7.50 13.73
CA ILE A 187 -6.95 6.04 13.78
C ILE A 187 -6.64 5.66 15.24
N ALA A 188 -7.56 4.98 15.93
CA ALA A 188 -7.40 4.69 17.36
C ALA A 188 -6.18 3.78 17.58
N LYS A 189 -5.27 4.24 18.44
CA LYS A 189 -3.90 3.74 18.57
C LYS A 189 -3.78 2.44 19.38
N ASP A 190 -4.82 2.01 20.09
CA ASP A 190 -4.65 1.11 21.25
C ASP A 190 -5.27 -0.30 21.14
N ILE A 191 -5.68 -0.76 19.96
CA ILE A 191 -5.91 -2.21 19.73
C ILE A 191 -5.10 -2.66 18.52
N MET A 192 -3.78 -2.49 18.62
CA MET A 192 -2.83 -2.87 17.60
C MET A 192 -2.20 -4.24 17.91
N LYS A 193 -2.72 -5.31 17.31
CA LYS A 193 -1.92 -6.52 17.05
C LYS A 193 -1.32 -6.55 15.64
N PHE A 194 -1.70 -5.60 14.77
CA PHE A 194 -1.17 -5.51 13.40
C PHE A 194 -0.67 -4.10 13.04
N GLY A 195 -1.21 -3.04 13.64
CA GLY A 195 -0.73 -1.66 13.45
C GLY A 195 0.60 -1.32 14.14
N SER A 196 1.04 -2.13 15.11
CA SER A 196 2.27 -1.89 15.86
C SER A 196 3.51 -1.98 14.96
N ILE A 197 3.45 -2.69 13.83
CA ILE A 197 4.56 -2.74 12.87
C ILE A 197 4.63 -1.46 12.03
N CYS A 198 3.50 -0.79 11.75
CA CYS A 198 3.53 0.50 11.03
C CYS A 198 3.79 1.69 11.96
N ILE A 199 3.41 1.62 13.24
CA ILE A 199 3.59 2.71 14.22
C ILE A 199 4.88 2.58 15.06
N LEU A 200 5.44 1.37 15.30
CA LEU A 200 6.82 1.24 15.80
C LEU A 200 7.87 1.70 14.76
N LEU A 201 7.49 1.82 13.48
CA LEU A 201 8.32 2.42 12.44
C LEU A 201 8.16 3.94 12.29
N GLY A 202 7.25 4.55 13.07
CA GLY A 202 6.91 5.98 12.93
C GLY A 202 7.27 6.86 14.12
N LEU A 203 7.65 6.31 15.28
CA LEU A 203 8.04 7.10 16.46
C LEU A 203 9.13 6.40 17.29
N ALA A 204 10.26 6.06 16.67
CA ALA A 204 11.51 6.11 17.42
C ALA A 204 11.90 7.60 17.48
N SER A 205 12.11 8.10 18.70
CA SER A 205 12.55 9.47 19.00
C SER A 205 13.57 10.00 17.98
N PRO A 206 13.52 11.28 17.58
CA PRO A 206 14.54 11.94 16.75
C PRO A 206 15.99 11.74 17.24
N ALA A 207 16.18 11.31 18.49
CA ALA A 207 17.47 10.94 19.06
C ALA A 207 18.12 9.66 18.47
N LEU A 208 17.39 8.81 17.74
CA LEU A 208 17.94 7.64 17.03
C LEU A 208 18.19 7.88 15.53
N ILE A 209 17.81 9.05 15.01
CA ILE A 209 18.10 9.48 13.63
C ILE A 209 19.51 10.10 13.61
N GLY A 210 20.50 9.28 13.95
CA GLY A 210 21.91 9.63 13.90
C GLY A 210 22.50 9.32 12.52
N ARG A 211 22.88 10.37 11.78
CA ARG A 211 23.87 10.36 10.67
C ARG A 211 23.63 9.34 9.55
N SER A 212 22.55 9.49 8.77
CA SER A 212 22.50 8.91 7.41
C SER A 212 23.36 9.75 6.46
N GLY A 213 24.67 9.55 6.50
CA GLY A 213 25.64 10.28 5.67
C GLY A 213 27.09 9.83 5.80
N ALA A 214 27.43 9.06 6.83
CA ALA A 214 28.73 8.41 6.93
C ALA A 214 28.66 7.00 6.33
N GLN A 215 29.75 6.53 5.72
CA GLN A 215 29.99 5.11 5.52
C GLN A 215 29.86 4.43 6.88
N LEU A 216 28.97 3.43 6.99
CA LEU A 216 28.83 2.66 8.22
C LEU A 216 30.18 1.97 8.49
N THR A 217 30.71 2.19 9.68
CA THR A 217 31.82 1.38 10.17
C THR A 217 31.32 -0.06 10.39
N PRO A 218 32.17 -1.09 10.30
CA PRO A 218 31.75 -2.49 10.52
C PRO A 218 31.00 -2.74 11.83
N GLU A 219 31.13 -1.85 12.80
CA GLU A 219 30.50 -1.87 14.13
C GLU A 219 29.05 -1.35 14.14
N GLU A 220 28.64 -0.58 13.12
CA GLU A 220 27.29 0.02 12.98
C GLU A 220 26.32 -0.85 12.17
N VAL A 221 26.79 -1.98 11.63
CA VAL A 221 25.96 -2.98 10.97
C VAL A 221 25.08 -3.68 12.01
N PRO A 222 23.74 -3.65 11.90
CA PRO A 222 22.83 -4.31 12.84
C PRO A 222 23.24 -5.76 13.15
N PRO A 223 23.06 -6.26 14.38
CA PRO A 223 23.40 -7.65 14.74
C PRO A 223 22.72 -8.72 13.86
N GLU A 224 21.59 -8.38 13.25
CA GLU A 224 20.83 -9.19 12.29
C GLU A 224 21.56 -9.38 10.94
N LEU A 225 22.52 -8.51 10.66
CA LEU A 225 23.43 -8.52 9.53
C LEU A 225 24.83 -9.01 9.94
N LYS A 226 24.98 -9.61 11.14
CA LYS A 226 26.23 -10.28 11.54
C LYS A 226 26.51 -11.42 10.55
N TYR A 227 27.38 -11.07 9.61
CA TYR A 227 28.26 -11.90 8.80
C TYR A 227 28.07 -13.41 9.03
N ILE A 228 27.25 -14.02 8.17
CA ILE A 228 27.46 -15.44 7.86
C ILE A 228 28.86 -15.50 7.25
N PRO A 229 29.77 -16.38 7.72
CA PRO A 229 31.11 -16.47 7.18
C PRO A 229 31.09 -16.55 5.66
N GLU A 230 31.94 -15.77 4.99
CA GLU A 230 32.01 -15.71 3.52
C GLU A 230 32.14 -17.10 2.88
N SER A 231 32.83 -18.01 3.57
CA SER A 231 32.98 -19.43 3.22
C SER A 231 31.67 -20.20 3.13
N ASP A 232 30.62 -19.77 3.84
CA ASP A 232 29.35 -20.49 3.94
C ASP A 232 28.30 -19.95 2.95
N ILE A 233 28.44 -18.71 2.47
CA ILE A 233 27.52 -18.10 1.48
C ILE A 233 28.03 -18.28 0.05
N GLY A 234 29.31 -18.06 -0.20
CA GLY A 234 29.86 -18.02 -1.57
C GLY A 234 29.64 -19.32 -2.33
N ASP A 235 29.93 -20.45 -1.67
CA ASP A 235 29.89 -21.79 -2.26
C ASP A 235 28.51 -22.47 -2.18
N TRP A 236 27.57 -21.94 -1.39
CA TRP A 236 26.26 -22.56 -1.22
C TRP A 236 25.38 -22.36 -2.43
N GLU A 237 24.93 -23.44 -3.08
CA GLU A 237 24.02 -23.33 -4.21
C GLU A 237 22.54 -23.41 -3.83
N PRO A 238 21.71 -22.43 -4.27
CA PRO A 238 20.29 -22.45 -3.97
C PRO A 238 19.58 -23.58 -4.72
N PRO A 239 18.52 -24.14 -4.14
CA PRO A 239 17.67 -25.07 -4.86
C PRO A 239 17.18 -24.47 -6.18
N LYS A 240 17.17 -25.28 -7.25
CA LYS A 240 16.75 -24.84 -8.59
C LYS A 240 15.38 -24.17 -8.57
N GLU A 241 14.42 -24.75 -7.84
CA GLU A 241 13.07 -24.20 -7.64
C GLU A 241 13.11 -22.76 -7.13
N LEU A 242 13.99 -22.46 -6.17
CA LEU A 242 14.14 -21.12 -5.60
C LEU A 242 14.74 -20.15 -6.63
N SER A 243 15.79 -20.58 -7.34
CA SER A 243 16.48 -19.75 -8.33
C SER A 243 15.63 -19.42 -9.55
N GLU A 244 14.71 -20.30 -9.94
CA GLU A 244 13.80 -20.09 -11.07
C GLU A 244 12.60 -19.23 -10.68
N ALA A 245 12.12 -19.35 -9.43
CA ALA A 245 10.98 -18.58 -8.94
C ALA A 245 11.34 -17.17 -8.47
N LEU A 246 12.62 -16.92 -8.20
CA LEU A 246 13.15 -15.63 -7.77
C LEU A 246 14.34 -15.26 -8.66
N PRO A 247 14.10 -14.94 -9.94
CA PRO A 247 15.18 -14.63 -10.87
C PRO A 247 15.83 -13.28 -10.56
N TYR A 248 17.15 -13.31 -10.55
CA TYR A 248 18.05 -12.17 -10.54
C TYR A 248 19.29 -12.53 -11.35
N TYR A 249 19.94 -11.55 -11.97
CA TYR A 249 21.15 -11.81 -12.76
C TYR A 249 22.03 -10.58 -12.93
N LEU A 250 23.30 -10.84 -13.22
CA LEU A 250 24.27 -9.84 -13.67
C LEU A 250 24.18 -9.74 -15.20
N SER A 251 23.60 -8.66 -15.70
CA SER A 251 23.41 -8.45 -17.12
C SER A 251 24.69 -8.11 -17.84
N GLY A 252 25.60 -7.36 -17.23
CA GLY A 252 26.81 -6.87 -17.88
C GLY A 252 27.47 -5.78 -17.05
N PHE A 253 28.14 -4.86 -17.73
CA PHE A 253 28.76 -3.70 -17.10
C PHE A 253 28.41 -2.42 -17.85
N ASP A 254 28.32 -1.30 -17.16
CA ASP A 254 28.14 -0.01 -17.80
C ASP A 254 29.44 0.48 -18.48
N SER A 255 29.41 1.70 -19.03
CA SER A 255 30.59 2.31 -19.68
C SER A 255 31.75 2.62 -18.71
N GLU A 256 31.48 2.68 -17.41
CA GLU A 256 32.48 2.92 -16.37
C GLU A 256 32.97 1.62 -15.71
N GLY A 257 32.46 0.48 -16.14
CA GLY A 257 32.82 -0.83 -15.61
C GLY A 257 32.02 -1.24 -14.37
N ARG A 258 30.94 -0.53 -14.03
CA ARG A 258 30.04 -0.87 -12.92
C ARG A 258 29.12 -2.02 -13.31
N PRO A 259 28.90 -3.03 -12.46
CA PRO A 259 28.00 -4.15 -12.78
C PRO A 259 26.55 -3.69 -12.97
N ILE A 260 25.85 -4.29 -13.93
CA ILE A 260 24.41 -4.05 -14.16
C ILE A 260 23.62 -5.23 -13.59
N TRP A 261 22.93 -5.02 -12.48
CA TRP A 261 22.08 -6.00 -11.83
C TRP A 261 20.64 -5.88 -12.30
N VAL A 262 19.99 -7.01 -12.57
CA VAL A 262 18.58 -7.05 -12.93
C VAL A 262 17.83 -8.01 -12.01
N TRP A 263 16.78 -7.51 -11.37
CA TRP A 263 15.87 -8.32 -10.56
C TRP A 263 14.46 -8.25 -11.12
N GLU A 264 13.90 -9.39 -11.47
CA GLU A 264 12.55 -9.47 -12.05
C GLU A 264 11.52 -9.70 -10.94
N PHE A 265 11.33 -8.68 -10.09
CA PHE A 265 10.40 -8.69 -8.96
C PHE A 265 9.01 -9.19 -9.31
N GLY A 266 8.51 -8.86 -10.49
CA GLY A 266 7.17 -9.28 -10.91
C GLY A 266 7.03 -10.79 -11.12
N LYS A 267 8.14 -11.55 -11.21
CA LYS A 267 8.13 -13.02 -11.26
C LYS A 267 8.25 -13.69 -9.88
N TRP A 268 8.54 -12.93 -8.83
CA TRP A 268 8.82 -13.49 -7.51
C TRP A 268 7.57 -14.03 -6.83
N ASP A 269 7.61 -15.28 -6.35
CA ASP A 269 6.53 -15.87 -5.55
C ASP A 269 7.02 -16.24 -4.15
N LEU A 270 7.23 -15.23 -3.30
CA LEU A 270 7.64 -15.44 -1.90
C LEU A 270 6.60 -16.23 -1.11
N ARG A 271 5.32 -15.99 -1.41
CA ARG A 271 4.20 -16.66 -0.76
C ARG A 271 4.27 -18.17 -0.92
N HIS A 272 4.51 -18.66 -2.14
CA HIS A 272 4.63 -20.10 -2.42
C HIS A 272 5.66 -20.78 -1.52
N PHE A 273 6.80 -20.14 -1.26
CA PHE A 273 7.85 -20.72 -0.41
C PHE A 273 7.53 -20.59 1.08
N LEU A 274 7.02 -19.45 1.52
CA LEU A 274 6.73 -19.23 2.94
C LEU A 274 5.55 -20.08 3.44
N GLU A 275 4.60 -20.42 2.57
CA GLU A 275 3.51 -21.35 2.89
C GLU A 275 3.99 -22.80 3.08
N LYS A 276 5.19 -23.16 2.61
CA LYS A 276 5.80 -24.48 2.84
C LYS A 276 6.46 -24.61 4.23
N GLY A 277 6.52 -23.53 5.01
CA GLY A 277 7.00 -23.54 6.40
C GLY A 277 8.44 -23.05 6.61
N GLU A 278 8.87 -23.04 7.87
CA GLU A 278 10.08 -22.34 8.36
C GLU A 278 11.39 -22.74 7.64
N ASN A 279 11.52 -23.99 7.19
CA ASN A 279 12.71 -24.43 6.47
C ASN A 279 12.88 -23.67 5.14
N TRP A 280 11.78 -23.36 4.47
CA TRP A 280 11.80 -22.57 3.24
C TRP A 280 12.04 -21.08 3.52
N GLU A 281 11.54 -20.55 4.64
CA GLU A 281 11.88 -19.20 5.08
C GLU A 281 13.39 -19.05 5.32
N LYS A 282 14.04 -20.02 5.97
CA LYS A 282 15.50 -20.01 6.17
C LYS A 282 16.27 -20.10 4.85
N LEU A 283 15.78 -20.90 3.90
CA LEU A 283 16.38 -20.99 2.55
C LEU A 283 16.23 -19.69 1.78
N LEU A 284 15.06 -19.04 1.87
CA LEU A 284 14.84 -17.70 1.33
C LEU A 284 15.79 -16.70 1.98
N ASP A 285 15.88 -16.68 3.31
CA ASP A 285 16.79 -15.78 4.04
C ASP A 285 18.22 -15.90 3.51
N ARG A 286 18.76 -17.13 3.44
CA ARG A 286 20.10 -17.42 2.92
C ARG A 286 20.27 -17.06 1.45
N TYR A 287 19.21 -17.21 0.65
CA TYR A 287 19.23 -16.86 -0.77
C TYR A 287 19.35 -15.36 -0.99
N PHE A 288 18.61 -14.54 -0.24
CA PHE A 288 18.79 -13.08 -0.24
C PHE A 288 20.18 -12.68 0.25
N ASP A 289 20.75 -13.39 1.24
CA ASP A 289 22.10 -13.09 1.71
C ASP A 289 23.15 -13.44 0.64
N LYS A 290 22.99 -14.57 -0.07
CA LYS A 290 23.80 -14.91 -1.27
C LYS A 290 23.69 -13.85 -2.35
N TRP A 291 22.51 -13.26 -2.53
CA TRP A 291 22.34 -12.17 -3.49
C TRP A 291 23.14 -10.94 -3.12
N LEU A 292 23.01 -10.47 -1.89
CA LEU A 292 23.75 -9.30 -1.41
C LEU A 292 25.25 -9.53 -1.55
N TRP A 293 25.74 -10.70 -1.14
CA TRP A 293 27.14 -11.08 -1.33
C TRP A 293 27.54 -11.03 -2.82
N ARG A 294 26.70 -11.51 -3.74
CA ARG A 294 26.97 -11.40 -5.19
C ARG A 294 27.02 -9.97 -5.70
N LEU A 295 26.21 -9.05 -5.17
CA LEU A 295 26.32 -7.63 -5.51
C LEU A 295 27.71 -7.11 -5.14
N TYR A 296 28.14 -7.35 -3.89
CA TYR A 296 29.47 -6.98 -3.41
C TYR A 296 30.60 -7.64 -4.19
N ASP A 297 30.54 -8.94 -4.45
CA ASP A 297 31.55 -9.67 -5.22
C ASP A 297 31.65 -9.11 -6.65
N SER A 298 30.51 -8.78 -7.27
CA SER A 298 30.48 -8.31 -8.66
C SER A 298 31.10 -6.92 -8.87
N THR A 299 31.10 -6.05 -7.86
CA THR A 299 31.80 -4.75 -7.96
C THR A 299 33.31 -4.93 -8.00
N SER A 300 33.84 -6.03 -7.46
CA SER A 300 35.28 -6.34 -7.48
C SER A 300 35.77 -6.87 -8.84
N ILE A 301 34.90 -7.39 -9.71
CA ILE A 301 35.28 -8.10 -10.95
C ILE A 301 36.08 -7.21 -11.90
N LYS A 302 35.66 -5.95 -12.06
CA LYS A 302 36.34 -4.95 -12.90
C LYS A 302 37.10 -3.91 -12.08
N ALA A 303 37.10 -4.05 -10.76
CA ALA A 303 37.83 -3.13 -9.90
C ALA A 303 39.34 -3.30 -10.13
N THR A 304 39.98 -2.21 -10.54
CA THR A 304 41.45 -2.12 -10.56
C THR A 304 41.90 -1.07 -9.55
N LYS A 305 43.21 -0.99 -9.27
CA LYS A 305 43.75 0.11 -8.44
C LYS A 305 43.44 1.49 -9.01
N GLU A 306 43.19 1.57 -10.32
CA GLU A 306 42.94 2.81 -11.07
C GLU A 306 41.44 3.07 -11.28
N LEU A 307 40.61 2.02 -11.25
CA LEU A 307 39.15 2.07 -11.31
C LEU A 307 38.56 1.31 -10.12
N PRO A 308 38.46 1.92 -8.93
CA PRO A 308 37.79 1.31 -7.80
C PRO A 308 36.27 1.35 -8.05
N VAL A 309 35.75 0.33 -8.74
CA VAL A 309 34.31 0.13 -8.90
C VAL A 309 33.73 -0.24 -7.54
N LYS A 310 32.93 0.65 -6.95
CA LYS A 310 32.34 0.47 -5.62
C LYS A 310 30.82 0.33 -5.67
N ASP A 311 30.23 0.63 -6.81
CA ASP A 311 28.80 0.67 -7.06
C ASP A 311 28.45 0.00 -8.40
N GLY A 312 27.16 -0.20 -8.65
CA GLY A 312 26.56 -0.86 -9.81
C GLY A 312 25.26 -0.20 -10.23
N GLU A 313 24.73 -0.57 -11.39
CA GLU A 313 23.43 -0.10 -11.87
C GLU A 313 22.36 -1.14 -11.58
N LEU A 314 21.21 -0.73 -11.03
CA LEU A 314 20.17 -1.67 -10.60
C LEU A 314 18.88 -1.49 -11.41
N ILE A 315 18.44 -2.54 -12.09
CA ILE A 315 17.15 -2.61 -12.79
C ILE A 315 16.21 -3.51 -11.98
N LEU A 316 15.09 -2.94 -11.52
CA LEU A 316 14.00 -3.67 -10.88
C LEU A 316 12.81 -3.73 -11.82
N ASP A 317 12.51 -4.92 -12.32
CA ASP A 317 11.41 -5.16 -13.24
C ASP A 317 10.16 -5.68 -12.50
N PHE A 318 9.11 -4.87 -12.52
CA PHE A 318 7.81 -5.17 -11.90
C PHE A 318 6.79 -5.79 -12.88
N GLU A 319 7.22 -6.24 -14.07
CA GLU A 319 6.34 -6.94 -15.00
C GLU A 319 5.76 -8.23 -14.39
N GLY A 320 4.43 -8.30 -14.29
CA GLY A 320 3.72 -9.42 -13.65
C GLY A 320 3.48 -9.24 -12.15
N PHE A 321 3.98 -8.15 -11.53
CA PHE A 321 3.84 -7.91 -10.10
C PHE A 321 2.37 -7.80 -9.67
N SER A 322 1.97 -8.55 -8.64
CA SER A 322 0.58 -8.63 -8.19
C SER A 322 0.46 -8.80 -6.67
N TYR A 323 -0.69 -8.42 -6.11
CA TYR A 323 -0.96 -8.59 -4.67
C TYR A 323 -0.86 -10.04 -4.22
N ARG A 324 -1.14 -11.01 -5.10
CA ARG A 324 -1.14 -12.44 -4.78
C ARG A 324 0.21 -12.91 -4.23
N GLN A 325 1.31 -12.34 -4.72
CA GLN A 325 2.68 -12.71 -4.35
C GLN A 325 3.04 -12.31 -2.91
N TYR A 326 2.33 -11.32 -2.35
CA TYR A 326 2.61 -10.72 -1.04
C TYR A 326 1.39 -10.69 -0.11
N SER A 327 0.27 -11.30 -0.50
CA SER A 327 -0.99 -11.19 0.22
C SER A 327 -1.03 -11.96 1.55
N SER A 328 -0.10 -12.89 1.78
CA SER A 328 -0.03 -13.57 3.07
C SER A 328 0.74 -12.73 4.09
N PRO A 329 0.33 -12.72 5.38
CA PRO A 329 1.07 -12.01 6.43
C PRO A 329 2.55 -12.40 6.50
N ALA A 330 2.87 -13.69 6.31
CA ALA A 330 4.24 -14.18 6.26
C ALA A 330 5.03 -13.58 5.08
N ALA A 331 4.45 -13.58 3.87
CA ALA A 331 5.10 -13.02 2.69
C ALA A 331 5.33 -11.52 2.78
N LEU A 332 4.34 -10.77 3.25
CA LEU A 332 4.49 -9.33 3.45
C LEU A 332 5.52 -9.02 4.54
N GLY A 333 5.47 -9.74 5.67
CA GLY A 333 6.42 -9.57 6.78
C GLY A 333 7.86 -9.85 6.35
N PHE A 334 8.07 -10.98 5.66
CA PHE A 334 9.37 -11.36 5.11
C PHE A 334 9.87 -10.33 4.07
N PHE A 335 8.99 -9.91 3.14
CA PHE A 335 9.32 -8.90 2.14
C PHE A 335 9.76 -7.58 2.78
N LEU A 336 9.00 -7.05 3.74
CA LEU A 336 9.34 -5.79 4.42
C LEU A 336 10.64 -5.91 5.23
N LYS A 337 10.88 -7.06 5.90
CA LYS A 337 12.15 -7.37 6.56
C LYS A 337 13.31 -7.31 5.56
N LYS A 338 13.19 -7.99 4.43
CA LYS A 338 14.26 -8.02 3.41
C LYS A 338 14.44 -6.69 2.67
N MET A 339 13.38 -5.93 2.46
CA MET A 339 13.51 -4.59 1.86
C MET A 339 14.30 -3.63 2.75
N ARG A 340 14.24 -3.76 4.08
CA ARG A 340 15.16 -3.01 4.97
C ARG A 340 16.61 -3.44 4.75
N THR A 341 16.86 -4.74 4.68
CA THR A 341 18.20 -5.26 4.42
C THR A 341 18.75 -4.76 3.08
N ILE A 342 17.93 -4.82 2.03
CA ILE A 342 18.28 -4.32 0.69
C ILE A 342 18.48 -2.80 0.70
N ALA A 343 17.71 -2.05 1.49
CA ALA A 343 17.87 -0.61 1.61
C ALA A 343 19.27 -0.22 2.12
N TYR A 344 19.89 -1.03 2.98
CA TYR A 344 21.29 -0.84 3.38
C TYR A 344 22.30 -1.09 2.25
N ALA A 345 21.92 -1.85 1.22
CA ALA A 345 22.74 -2.09 0.04
C ALA A 345 22.47 -1.09 -1.09
N LEU A 346 21.43 -0.24 -1.00
CA LEU A 346 21.17 0.81 -2.00
C LEU A 346 22.33 1.79 -2.23
N PRO A 347 23.19 2.11 -1.23
CA PRO A 347 24.41 2.87 -1.48
C PRO A 347 25.39 2.21 -2.46
N LEU A 348 25.26 0.90 -2.72
CA LEU A 348 26.02 0.17 -3.74
C LEU A 348 25.41 0.32 -5.13
N ALA A 349 24.20 0.85 -5.27
CA ALA A 349 23.65 1.18 -6.58
C ALA A 349 23.96 2.64 -6.91
N ASN A 350 24.41 2.94 -8.14
CA ASN A 350 24.57 4.29 -8.64
C ASN A 350 23.23 4.87 -9.08
N ASP A 351 22.63 4.33 -10.15
CA ASP A 351 21.25 4.57 -10.55
C ASP A 351 20.37 3.34 -10.31
N VAL A 352 19.10 3.60 -10.01
CA VAL A 352 18.11 2.57 -9.75
C VAL A 352 16.89 2.79 -10.65
N PHE A 353 16.62 1.84 -11.54
CA PHE A 353 15.54 1.89 -12.51
C PHE A 353 14.42 0.95 -12.11
N TYR A 354 13.27 1.51 -11.70
CA TYR A 354 12.06 0.72 -11.47
C TYR A 354 11.24 0.76 -12.77
N ILE A 355 11.18 -0.36 -13.48
CA ILE A 355 10.48 -0.47 -14.76
C ILE A 355 9.24 -1.34 -14.64
N ASN A 356 8.33 -1.20 -15.61
CA ASN A 356 7.06 -1.93 -15.63
C ASN A 356 6.22 -1.77 -14.36
N VAL A 357 6.32 -0.61 -13.68
CA VAL A 357 5.60 -0.35 -12.44
C VAL A 357 4.10 -0.16 -12.72
N ASN A 358 3.33 -1.20 -12.45
CA ASN A 358 1.87 -1.14 -12.49
C ASN A 358 1.29 -0.46 -11.23
N PHE A 359 -0.04 -0.33 -11.14
CA PHE A 359 -0.71 0.31 -10.01
C PHE A 359 -0.39 -0.37 -8.66
N VAL A 360 -0.30 -1.71 -8.64
CA VAL A 360 -0.02 -2.48 -7.43
C VAL A 360 1.42 -2.25 -6.96
N ALA A 361 2.38 -2.35 -7.89
CA ALA A 361 3.78 -2.10 -7.63
C ALA A 361 3.98 -0.66 -7.12
N ARG A 362 3.32 0.33 -7.72
CA ARG A 362 3.38 1.73 -7.28
C ARG A 362 3.01 1.90 -5.81
N ASN A 363 1.94 1.24 -5.35
CA ASN A 363 1.53 1.30 -3.94
C ASN A 363 2.60 0.71 -3.02
N VAL A 364 3.25 -0.39 -3.43
CA VAL A 364 4.35 -0.99 -2.66
C VAL A 364 5.56 -0.05 -2.62
N VAL A 365 5.92 0.59 -3.73
CA VAL A 365 7.04 1.55 -3.77
C VAL A 365 6.81 2.73 -2.83
N GLU A 366 5.59 3.27 -2.75
CA GLU A 366 5.25 4.33 -1.79
C GLU A 366 5.37 3.86 -0.34
N LEU A 367 5.02 2.60 -0.04
CA LEU A 367 5.23 2.01 1.29
C LEU A 367 6.71 1.82 1.64
N LEU A 368 7.57 1.61 0.63
CA LEU A 368 9.01 1.45 0.82
C LEU A 368 9.75 2.78 0.93
N LYS A 369 9.14 3.90 0.51
CA LYS A 369 9.75 5.23 0.52
C LYS A 369 10.32 5.64 1.89
N PRO A 370 9.64 5.43 3.04
CA PRO A 370 10.21 5.74 4.36
C PRO A 370 11.37 4.81 4.75
N ILE A 371 11.36 3.57 4.25
CA ILE A 371 12.41 2.56 4.51
C ILE A 371 13.68 2.91 3.74
N ILE A 372 13.52 3.33 2.48
CA ILE A 372 14.60 3.77 1.60
C ILE A 372 15.17 5.12 2.06
N GLY A 373 14.31 6.00 2.57
CA GLY A 373 14.70 7.28 3.14
C GLY A 373 15.30 8.22 2.10
N LYS A 374 16.46 8.80 2.42
CA LYS A 374 17.07 9.85 1.60
C LYS A 374 17.45 9.38 0.20
N ASP A 375 17.77 8.11 0.00
CA ASP A 375 18.27 7.60 -1.29
C ASP A 375 17.16 7.39 -2.32
N PHE A 376 15.89 7.62 -1.93
CA PHE A 376 14.74 7.47 -2.82
C PHE A 376 14.81 8.39 -4.05
N HIS A 377 15.49 9.54 -3.94
CA HIS A 377 15.67 10.47 -5.08
C HIS A 377 16.49 9.87 -6.24
N ARG A 378 17.24 8.79 -5.99
CA ARG A 378 18.05 8.07 -7.00
C ARG A 378 17.22 7.06 -7.80
N ILE A 379 15.98 6.83 -7.38
CA ILE A 379 15.08 5.85 -7.98
C ILE A 379 14.28 6.51 -9.10
N GLN A 380 14.51 6.05 -10.33
CA GLN A 380 13.74 6.46 -11.49
C GLN A 380 12.60 5.46 -11.71
N ILE A 381 11.36 5.93 -11.56
CA ILE A 381 10.15 5.10 -11.61
C ILE A 381 9.45 5.26 -12.96
N PHE A 382 9.35 4.17 -13.70
CA PHE A 382 8.67 4.10 -15.01
C PHE A 382 7.47 3.17 -14.96
N GLY A 383 6.40 3.56 -15.67
CA GLY A 383 5.20 2.74 -15.82
C GLY A 383 5.41 1.54 -16.74
N THR A 384 4.29 0.94 -17.18
CA THR A 384 4.27 -0.26 -18.03
C THR A 384 4.50 -0.01 -19.51
N ASN A 385 4.88 1.20 -19.92
CA ASN A 385 5.08 1.53 -21.33
C ASN A 385 6.59 1.48 -21.66
N PRO A 386 7.06 0.48 -22.43
CA PRO A 386 8.49 0.37 -22.76
C PRO A 386 9.07 1.58 -23.47
N ARG A 387 8.23 2.32 -24.22
CA ARG A 387 8.66 3.55 -24.92
C ARG A 387 9.13 4.66 -23.97
N THR A 388 8.76 4.60 -22.69
CA THR A 388 9.17 5.61 -21.70
C THR A 388 10.47 5.26 -20.99
N TYR A 389 10.77 3.97 -20.79
CA TYR A 389 11.96 3.56 -20.02
C TYR A 389 13.10 3.02 -20.88
N ILE A 390 12.83 2.34 -22.00
CA ILE A 390 13.90 1.80 -22.87
C ILE A 390 14.86 2.91 -23.33
N PRO A 391 14.39 4.08 -23.82
CA PRO A 391 15.31 5.15 -24.21
C PRO A 391 16.19 5.65 -23.05
N THR A 392 15.66 5.66 -21.82
CA THR A 392 16.42 6.06 -20.63
C THR A 392 17.45 5.01 -20.26
N LEU A 393 17.08 3.73 -20.29
CA LEU A 393 18.02 2.62 -20.07
C LEU A 393 19.16 2.65 -21.08
N LEU A 394 18.86 2.80 -22.38
CA LEU A 394 19.87 2.85 -23.44
C LEU A 394 20.74 4.13 -23.43
N LYS A 395 20.27 5.19 -22.77
CA LYS A 395 21.07 6.40 -22.54
C LYS A 395 22.06 6.19 -21.40
N ALA A 396 21.66 5.45 -20.37
CA ALA A 396 22.49 5.21 -19.17
C ALA A 396 23.41 3.99 -19.34
N LEU A 397 22.98 2.97 -20.07
CA LEU A 397 23.60 1.64 -20.09
C LEU A 397 23.97 1.23 -21.52
N PRO A 398 25.14 0.59 -21.74
CA PRO A 398 25.54 0.11 -23.06
C PRO A 398 24.57 -0.92 -23.63
N LYS A 399 24.20 -0.74 -24.90
CA LYS A 399 23.19 -1.58 -25.58
C LYS A 399 23.61 -3.05 -25.66
N ASP A 400 24.88 -3.35 -25.86
CA ASP A 400 25.45 -4.70 -25.92
C ASP A 400 25.53 -5.39 -24.54
N GLN A 401 25.25 -4.66 -23.46
CA GLN A 401 25.29 -5.16 -22.08
C GLN A 401 23.88 -5.38 -21.50
N LEU A 402 22.84 -5.00 -22.24
CA LEU A 402 21.44 -5.19 -21.89
C LEU A 402 20.80 -6.34 -22.69
N PRO A 403 19.86 -7.11 -22.10
CA PRO A 403 19.06 -8.10 -22.81
C PRO A 403 18.16 -7.45 -23.87
N GLU A 404 17.79 -8.22 -24.89
CA GLU A 404 16.91 -7.76 -25.98
C GLU A 404 15.57 -7.18 -25.48
N TRP A 405 14.98 -7.75 -24.44
CA TRP A 405 13.70 -7.28 -23.90
C TRP A 405 13.78 -5.94 -23.16
N TYR A 406 14.98 -5.45 -22.85
CA TYR A 406 15.21 -4.07 -22.40
C TYR A 406 15.75 -3.15 -23.51
N GLY A 407 15.67 -3.61 -24.77
CA GLY A 407 16.12 -2.87 -25.96
C GLY A 407 17.61 -3.02 -26.28
N GLY A 408 18.30 -3.94 -25.60
CA GLY A 408 19.71 -4.24 -25.85
C GLY A 408 19.95 -5.19 -27.03
N ASP A 409 21.22 -5.51 -27.27
CA ASP A 409 21.68 -6.45 -28.31
C ASP A 409 22.32 -7.70 -27.70
N LYS A 410 22.32 -7.84 -26.36
CA LYS A 410 22.89 -9.01 -25.72
C LYS A 410 21.99 -10.21 -25.96
N ASP A 411 22.51 -11.22 -26.65
CA ASP A 411 21.94 -12.58 -26.64
C ASP A 411 22.01 -13.08 -25.20
N PHE A 412 20.94 -12.79 -24.46
CA PHE A 412 20.91 -13.04 -23.04
C PHE A 412 20.62 -14.52 -22.83
N LYS A 413 21.71 -15.27 -22.63
CA LYS A 413 21.66 -16.47 -21.82
C LYS A 413 21.79 -15.98 -20.39
N PRO A 414 20.83 -16.28 -19.49
CA PRO A 414 21.04 -16.05 -18.07
C PRO A 414 22.41 -16.63 -17.76
N VAL A 415 23.36 -15.76 -17.41
CA VAL A 415 24.63 -16.23 -16.90
C VAL A 415 24.23 -16.89 -15.60
N LYS A 416 24.04 -18.21 -15.65
CA LYS A 416 24.09 -19.02 -14.45
C LYS A 416 25.47 -18.71 -13.91
N VAL A 417 25.54 -17.85 -12.89
CA VAL A 417 26.78 -17.53 -12.17
C VAL A 417 27.15 -18.74 -11.29
N TYR A 418 26.95 -19.94 -11.82
CA TYR A 418 27.06 -21.24 -11.18
C TYR A 418 28.06 -22.04 -12.00
N GLY A 419 29.28 -22.12 -11.46
CA GLY A 419 30.31 -23.07 -11.89
C GLY A 419 31.17 -22.63 -13.08
N SER A 420 32.29 -21.97 -12.78
CA SER A 420 33.66 -22.45 -13.10
C SER A 420 34.65 -21.31 -12.91
N ARG A 421 35.46 -21.37 -11.85
CA ARG A 421 36.85 -20.93 -11.97
C ARG A 421 37.60 -21.94 -12.84
#